data_AF-V9IC34-F1
#
_entry.id   AF-V9IC34-F1
#
_cell.length_a   1.000
_cell.length_b   1.000
_cell.length_c   1.000
_cell.angle_alpha   90.00
_cell.angle_beta   90.00
_cell.angle_gamma   90.00
#
_symmetry.space_group_name_H-M   'P 1'
#
loop_
_entity.id
_entity.type
_entity.pdbx_description
1 polymer ?
#
loop_
_entity_poly.entity_id
_entity_poly.type
_entity_poly.pdbx_seq_one_letter_code
_entity_poly.pdbx_strand_id
1 'polypeptide(L)'
;MSKRPAESGDSGSQPPIKKVQFEPILIGPISTLEEMDMKVLQFQNKKLAQRLEQRHRVEAELRERIQQLEIRQMQDDAVLNVVNRYWNQLNEDIRILLQRFDAETADESENKNESEATTSFLMQLSSWDKEELNDKLANRVQVSKRAVSKVVQAFDRLSQRNEKITLALKGEFDGEEAPNIDEVVRRANAEIQMENRNLQAINIQLHEKYHTISLKMSELQDTITAKDTFALELCNQVEDLQYELNKIRARNDKLEHHLGEAIEKLKAFQQIHGTDEKGSNKPNTLVASSVSQTKLEDLQRELEETRELANNRLQELDKLHQQHRDALKEVEELKMDVSSLVFVYTFMIPSIECKLMSCAINTYVIFAFADFLCFTFLY
;
A
#
# COMPACT_ATOMS: atom_id res chain seq x y z
N MET A 1 -60.06 7.33 2.18
CA MET A 1 -59.12 6.19 2.29
C MET A 1 -58.47 6.01 0.92
N SER A 2 -57.17 6.01 0.68
CA SER A 2 -55.97 6.15 1.51
C SER A 2 -54.94 6.98 0.75
N LYS A 3 -54.39 7.97 1.43
CA LYS A 3 -53.17 8.70 1.07
C LYS A 3 -51.98 7.80 1.44
N ARG A 4 -51.00 7.62 0.56
CA ARG A 4 -49.60 7.38 0.95
C ARG A 4 -48.66 8.21 0.07
N PRO A 5 -47.64 8.85 0.66
CA PRO A 5 -46.82 9.87 0.00
C PRO A 5 -45.58 9.26 -0.65
N ALA A 6 -45.02 9.99 -1.61
CA ALA A 6 -43.65 9.77 -2.07
C ALA A 6 -42.68 10.21 -0.96
N GLU A 7 -41.85 9.28 -0.48
CA GLU A 7 -40.69 9.60 0.34
C GLU A 7 -39.57 10.09 -0.56
N SER A 8 -39.42 11.41 -0.66
CA SER A 8 -38.18 12.06 -1.07
C SER A 8 -37.19 11.94 0.10
N GLY A 9 -36.27 10.98 0.02
CA GLY A 9 -35.11 10.88 0.91
C GLY A 9 -34.06 11.94 0.58
N ASP A 10 -34.41 13.21 0.78
CA ASP A 10 -33.42 14.29 0.90
C ASP A 10 -32.97 14.34 2.36
N SER A 11 -31.74 13.91 2.61
CA SER A 11 -31.11 13.96 3.94
C SER A 11 -29.61 14.20 3.81
N GLY A 12 -29.24 15.15 2.95
CA GLY A 12 -27.98 15.85 3.04
C GLY A 12 -28.20 17.11 3.86
N SER A 13 -28.26 16.99 5.20
CA SER A 13 -28.36 18.14 6.10
C SER A 13 -27.15 19.05 5.92
N GLN A 14 -27.27 20.05 5.03
CA GLN A 14 -26.33 21.16 4.98
C GLN A 14 -26.36 21.86 6.35
N PRO A 15 -25.20 22.08 7.00
CA PRO A 15 -25.18 22.81 8.24
C PRO A 15 -25.68 24.24 7.98
N PRO A 16 -26.47 24.81 8.92
CA PRO A 16 -27.05 26.13 8.73
C PRO A 16 -25.93 27.15 8.55
N ILE A 17 -25.98 27.91 7.44
CA ILE A 17 -25.07 29.03 7.19
C ILE A 17 -25.29 30.05 8.32
N LYS A 18 -24.42 30.01 9.33
CA LYS A 18 -24.36 31.03 10.39
C LYS A 18 -24.07 32.36 9.70
N LYS A 19 -25.07 33.24 9.62
CA LYS A 19 -24.88 34.61 9.12
C LYS A 19 -23.86 35.29 10.05
N VAL A 20 -22.66 35.48 9.52
CA VAL A 20 -21.55 36.11 10.25
C VAL A 20 -21.87 37.58 10.45
N GLN A 21 -21.95 37.98 11.71
CA GLN A 21 -22.16 39.36 12.12
C GLN A 21 -20.77 39.98 12.35
N PHE A 22 -20.38 40.91 11.47
CA PHE A 22 -19.11 41.61 11.58
C PHE A 22 -19.26 42.81 12.53
N GLU A 23 -18.27 42.99 13.41
CA GLU A 23 -18.22 44.10 14.34
C GLU A 23 -17.94 45.42 13.59
N PRO A 24 -18.72 46.52 13.81
CA PRO A 24 -18.50 47.78 13.10
C PRO A 24 -17.16 48.43 13.47
N ILE A 25 -16.39 48.85 12.46
CA ILE A 25 -15.11 49.54 12.66
C ILE A 25 -15.33 51.05 12.50
N LEU A 26 -14.96 51.83 13.53
CA LEU A 26 -15.04 53.28 13.53
C LEU A 26 -13.91 53.90 12.68
N ILE A 27 -14.29 54.68 11.67
CA ILE A 27 -13.35 55.48 10.87
C ILE A 27 -13.13 56.80 11.61
N GLY A 28 -11.88 57.09 12.00
CA GLY A 28 -11.51 58.37 12.63
C GLY A 28 -11.65 59.57 11.68
N PRO A 29 -11.38 60.81 12.15
CA PRO A 29 -11.52 62.02 11.34
C PRO A 29 -10.72 61.93 10.02
N ILE A 30 -11.26 62.54 8.98
CA ILE A 30 -10.78 62.47 7.60
C ILE A 30 -10.50 63.91 7.15
N SER A 31 -9.29 64.17 6.66
CA SER A 31 -8.84 65.53 6.33
C SER A 31 -8.84 65.80 4.82
N THR A 32 -8.73 64.75 3.98
CA THR A 32 -8.72 64.85 2.52
C THR A 32 -9.45 63.68 1.84
N LEU A 33 -9.81 63.86 0.56
CA LEU A 33 -10.46 62.82 -0.25
C LEU A 33 -9.55 61.59 -0.44
N GLU A 34 -8.25 61.79 -0.67
CA GLU A 34 -7.27 60.69 -0.75
C GLU A 34 -7.16 59.90 0.56
N GLU A 35 -7.22 60.58 1.72
CA GLU A 35 -7.20 59.91 3.02
C GLU A 35 -8.46 59.06 3.24
N MET A 36 -9.61 59.53 2.74
CA MET A 36 -10.85 58.77 2.73
C MET A 36 -10.73 57.51 1.86
N ASP A 37 -10.29 57.66 0.61
CA ASP A 37 -10.18 56.57 -0.36
C ASP A 37 -9.20 55.50 0.13
N MET A 38 -8.07 55.92 0.72
CA MET A 38 -7.10 55.01 1.32
C MET A 38 -7.68 54.23 2.50
N LYS A 39 -8.46 54.87 3.39
CA LYS A 39 -9.16 54.19 4.50
C LYS A 39 -10.26 53.24 4.01
N VAL A 40 -10.98 53.60 2.95
CA VAL A 40 -11.99 52.73 2.31
C VAL A 40 -11.33 51.49 1.70
N LEU A 41 -10.21 51.65 1.00
CA LEU A 41 -9.45 50.54 0.44
C LEU A 41 -8.94 49.61 1.54
N GLN A 42 -8.37 50.15 2.63
CA GLN A 42 -7.93 49.35 3.78
C GLN A 42 -9.09 48.55 4.40
N PHE A 43 -10.27 49.16 4.54
CA PHE A 43 -11.46 48.50 5.05
C PHE A 43 -11.94 47.36 4.13
N GLN A 44 -12.02 47.63 2.83
CA GLN A 44 -12.39 46.61 1.84
C GLN A 44 -11.40 45.44 1.86
N ASN A 45 -10.09 45.74 1.93
CA ASN A 45 -9.04 44.73 1.99
C ASN A 45 -9.15 43.87 3.27
N LYS A 46 -9.39 44.50 4.44
CA LYS A 46 -9.63 43.78 5.70
C LYS A 46 -10.86 42.85 5.63
N LYS A 47 -11.95 43.31 5.01
CA LYS A 47 -13.16 42.50 4.84
C LYS A 47 -12.98 41.35 3.84
N LEU A 48 -12.18 41.56 2.80
CA LEU A 48 -11.76 40.50 1.87
C LEU A 48 -10.89 39.47 2.59
N ALA A 49 -9.91 39.90 3.39
CA ALA A 49 -9.05 39.03 4.19
C ALA A 49 -9.89 38.14 5.13
N GLN A 50 -10.87 38.70 5.85
CA GLN A 50 -11.77 37.92 6.71
C GLN A 50 -12.59 36.87 5.93
N ARG A 51 -13.11 37.21 4.74
CA ARG A 51 -13.83 36.24 3.89
C ARG A 51 -12.90 35.14 3.37
N LEU A 52 -11.66 35.50 3.07
CA LEU A 52 -10.64 34.59 2.55
C LEU A 52 -10.19 33.62 3.66
N GLU A 53 -9.98 34.11 4.88
CA GLU A 53 -9.71 33.28 6.05
C GLU A 53 -10.86 32.31 6.35
N GLN A 54 -12.12 32.77 6.26
CA GLN A 54 -13.28 31.89 6.43
C GLN A 54 -13.35 30.82 5.34
N ARG A 55 -13.08 31.18 4.08
CA ARG A 55 -13.01 30.21 2.97
C ARG A 55 -11.93 29.16 3.23
N HIS A 56 -10.76 29.56 3.72
CA HIS A 56 -9.69 28.62 4.08
C HIS A 56 -10.07 27.68 5.22
N ARG A 57 -10.81 28.15 6.24
CA ARG A 57 -11.31 27.26 7.30
C ARG A 57 -12.26 26.20 6.76
N VAL A 58 -13.23 26.60 5.93
CA VAL A 58 -14.17 25.65 5.29
C VAL A 58 -13.43 24.70 4.35
N GLU A 59 -12.46 25.20 3.59
CA GLU A 59 -11.62 24.37 2.72
C GLU A 59 -10.83 23.33 3.52
N ALA A 60 -10.24 23.71 4.66
CA ALA A 60 -9.53 22.79 5.54
C ALA A 60 -10.46 21.71 6.11
N GLU A 61 -11.66 22.08 6.58
CA GLU A 61 -12.67 21.13 7.06
C GLU A 61 -13.09 20.14 5.96
N LEU A 62 -13.29 20.62 4.72
CA LEU A 62 -13.64 19.76 3.59
C LEU A 62 -12.47 18.85 3.20
N ARG A 63 -11.23 19.32 3.23
CA ARG A 63 -10.02 18.52 2.97
C ARG A 63 -9.87 17.41 4.00
N GLU A 64 -10.05 17.71 5.29
CA GLU A 64 -10.04 16.69 6.34
C GLU A 64 -11.16 15.67 6.14
N ARG A 65 -12.36 16.13 5.75
CA ARG A 65 -13.48 15.23 5.47
C ARG A 65 -13.21 14.31 4.28
N ILE A 66 -12.59 14.81 3.21
CA ILE A 66 -12.17 13.99 2.06
C ILE A 66 -11.18 12.94 2.52
N GLN A 67 -10.14 13.32 3.27
CA GLN A 67 -9.14 12.39 3.78
C GLN A 67 -9.76 11.27 4.65
N GLN A 68 -10.71 11.62 5.53
CA GLN A 68 -11.44 10.63 6.32
C GLN A 68 -12.24 9.65 5.45
N LEU A 69 -12.88 10.14 4.38
CA LEU A 69 -13.64 9.30 3.46
C LEU A 69 -12.72 8.40 2.63
N GLU A 70 -11.57 8.90 2.19
CA GLU A 70 -10.54 8.12 1.47
C GLU A 70 -9.99 6.99 2.34
N ILE A 71 -9.67 7.27 3.61
CA ILE A 71 -9.22 6.24 4.55
C ILE A 71 -10.29 5.16 4.75
N ARG A 72 -11.55 5.56 4.93
CA ARG A 72 -12.65 4.61 5.06
C ARG A 72 -12.82 3.78 3.79
N GLN A 73 -12.72 4.39 2.62
CA GLN A 73 -12.82 3.68 1.34
C GLN A 73 -11.72 2.62 1.20
N MET A 74 -10.46 2.95 1.54
CA MET A 74 -9.37 1.96 1.55
C MET A 74 -9.66 0.77 2.48
N GLN A 75 -10.29 1.02 3.63
CA GLN A 75 -10.68 -0.04 4.56
C GLN A 75 -11.81 -0.90 3.98
N ASP A 76 -12.84 -0.29 3.39
CA ASP A 76 -13.95 -1.00 2.75
C ASP A 76 -13.45 -1.85 1.56
N ASP A 77 -12.52 -1.32 0.75
CA ASP A 77 -11.86 -2.04 -0.35
C ASP A 77 -11.06 -3.26 0.14
N ALA A 78 -10.34 -3.12 1.26
CA ALA A 78 -9.62 -4.23 1.88
C ALA A 78 -10.57 -5.35 2.32
N VAL A 79 -11.70 -5.01 2.95
CA VAL A 79 -12.74 -5.98 3.35
C VAL A 79 -13.35 -6.66 2.13
N LEU A 80 -13.66 -5.90 1.07
CA LEU A 80 -14.24 -6.42 -0.15
C LEU A 80 -13.32 -7.44 -0.84
N ASN A 81 -12.01 -7.18 -0.87
CA ASN A 81 -11.01 -8.12 -1.37
C ASN A 81 -11.01 -9.45 -0.61
N VAL A 82 -11.12 -9.39 0.73
CA VAL A 82 -11.19 -10.59 1.57
C VAL A 82 -12.46 -11.40 1.28
N VAL A 83 -13.62 -10.75 1.21
CA VAL A 83 -14.90 -11.40 0.88
C VAL A 83 -14.83 -12.03 -0.51
N ASN A 84 -14.28 -11.34 -1.50
CA ASN A 84 -14.14 -11.86 -2.84
C ASN A 84 -13.26 -13.13 -2.90
N ARG A 85 -12.15 -13.15 -2.14
CA ARG A 85 -11.27 -14.32 -2.03
C ARG A 85 -12.02 -15.52 -1.45
N TYR A 86 -12.73 -15.34 -0.34
CA TYR A 86 -13.50 -16.43 0.28
C TYR A 86 -14.65 -16.91 -0.61
N TRP A 87 -15.31 -16.01 -1.34
CA TRP A 87 -16.35 -16.39 -2.29
C TRP A 87 -15.78 -17.26 -3.42
N ASN A 88 -14.63 -16.87 -3.97
CA ASN A 88 -13.95 -17.65 -5.00
C ASN A 88 -13.51 -19.02 -4.50
N GLN A 89 -12.99 -19.08 -3.26
CA GLN A 89 -12.65 -20.34 -2.61
C GLN A 89 -13.88 -21.26 -2.48
N LEU A 90 -15.00 -20.72 -1.97
CA LEU A 90 -16.25 -21.48 -1.85
C LEU A 90 -16.72 -22.04 -3.19
N ASN A 91 -16.67 -21.23 -4.25
CA ASN A 91 -17.06 -21.66 -5.60
C ASN A 91 -16.16 -22.81 -6.10
N GLU A 92 -14.86 -22.72 -5.85
CA GLU A 92 -13.92 -23.79 -6.24
C GLU A 92 -14.13 -25.05 -5.42
N ASP A 93 -14.33 -24.93 -4.11
CA ASP A 93 -14.59 -26.07 -3.22
C ASP A 93 -15.87 -26.82 -3.65
N ILE A 94 -16.95 -26.09 -3.97
CA ILE A 94 -18.19 -26.69 -4.48
C ILE A 94 -17.96 -27.41 -5.81
N ARG A 95 -17.18 -26.81 -6.73
CA ARG A 95 -16.83 -27.44 -8.01
C ARG A 95 -16.08 -28.75 -7.81
N ILE A 96 -15.05 -28.75 -6.97
CA ILE A 96 -14.26 -29.96 -6.66
C ILE A 96 -15.16 -31.02 -6.02
N LEU A 97 -16.06 -30.62 -5.13
CA LEU A 97 -17.00 -31.52 -4.47
C LEU A 97 -17.94 -32.18 -5.48
N LEU A 98 -18.48 -31.41 -6.42
CA LEU A 98 -19.30 -31.93 -7.52
C LEU A 98 -18.51 -32.88 -8.41
N GLN A 99 -17.28 -32.53 -8.80
CA GLN A 99 -16.45 -33.40 -9.62
C GLN A 99 -16.16 -34.75 -8.93
N ARG A 100 -16.01 -34.76 -7.61
CA ARG A 100 -15.79 -35.99 -6.83
C ARG A 100 -17.05 -36.85 -6.69
N PHE A 101 -18.21 -36.24 -6.46
CA PHE A 101 -19.45 -36.97 -6.21
C PHE A 101 -20.28 -37.28 -7.47
N ASP A 102 -20.04 -36.59 -8.58
CA ASP A 102 -20.76 -36.73 -9.85
C ASP A 102 -19.86 -37.28 -11.00
N ALA A 103 -18.69 -37.84 -10.65
CA ALA A 103 -17.68 -38.33 -11.61
C ALA A 103 -18.18 -39.40 -12.61
N GLU A 104 -19.29 -40.08 -12.31
CA GLU A 104 -19.88 -41.10 -13.18
C GLU A 104 -20.92 -40.55 -14.17
N THR A 105 -21.34 -39.28 -14.04
CA THR A 105 -22.44 -38.68 -14.83
C THR A 105 -22.22 -37.23 -15.31
N ALA A 106 -21.07 -36.62 -15.02
CA ALA A 106 -20.82 -35.21 -15.31
C ALA A 106 -20.62 -34.91 -16.81
N ASP A 107 -21.41 -33.97 -17.34
CA ASP A 107 -21.31 -33.45 -18.69
C ASP A 107 -20.20 -32.37 -18.76
N GLU A 108 -19.08 -32.67 -19.44
CA GLU A 108 -17.85 -31.86 -19.54
C GLU A 108 -18.08 -30.42 -20.10
N SER A 109 -19.25 -30.17 -20.69
CA SER A 109 -19.60 -28.92 -21.34
C SER A 109 -19.99 -27.78 -20.39
N GLU A 110 -20.46 -28.08 -19.17
CA GLU A 110 -20.90 -27.04 -18.20
C GLU A 110 -19.76 -26.42 -17.39
N ASN A 111 -18.65 -27.13 -17.17
CA ASN A 111 -17.55 -26.68 -16.29
C ASN A 111 -16.74 -25.48 -16.84
N LYS A 112 -16.72 -25.27 -18.16
CA LYS A 112 -15.89 -24.22 -18.78
C LYS A 112 -16.48 -22.80 -18.66
N ASN A 113 -17.81 -22.65 -18.70
CA ASN A 113 -18.46 -21.33 -18.70
C ASN A 113 -18.49 -20.65 -17.32
N GLU A 114 -18.37 -21.41 -16.22
CA GLU A 114 -18.46 -20.83 -14.86
C GLU A 114 -17.10 -20.35 -14.30
N SER A 115 -15.98 -20.88 -14.83
CA SER A 115 -14.63 -20.54 -14.35
C SER A 115 -14.21 -19.12 -14.75
N GLU A 116 -14.50 -18.71 -15.99
CA GLU A 116 -14.06 -17.44 -16.57
C GLU A 116 -14.79 -16.22 -15.97
N ALA A 117 -16.03 -16.40 -15.51
CA ALA A 117 -16.84 -15.33 -14.94
C ALA A 117 -16.40 -14.86 -13.54
N THR A 118 -15.67 -15.69 -12.78
CA THR A 118 -15.42 -15.43 -11.35
C THR A 118 -14.07 -14.75 -11.06
N THR A 119 -13.09 -14.90 -11.96
CA THR A 119 -11.74 -14.34 -11.80
C THR A 119 -11.65 -12.85 -12.17
N SER A 120 -12.59 -12.31 -12.96
CA SER A 120 -12.57 -10.90 -13.42
C SER A 120 -13.37 -9.92 -12.52
N PHE A 121 -14.04 -10.39 -11.47
CA PHE A 121 -15.04 -9.60 -10.74
C PHE A 121 -14.48 -8.35 -10.03
N LEU A 122 -13.29 -8.43 -9.43
CA LEU A 122 -12.66 -7.28 -8.74
C LEU A 122 -12.17 -6.21 -9.72
N MET A 123 -11.72 -6.60 -10.91
CA MET A 123 -11.18 -5.67 -11.89
C MET A 123 -12.28 -4.84 -12.55
N GLN A 124 -13.50 -5.38 -12.62
CA GLN A 124 -14.66 -4.73 -13.24
C GLN A 124 -15.49 -3.90 -12.25
N LEU A 125 -15.29 -4.10 -10.94
CA LEU A 125 -16.01 -3.40 -9.86
C LEU A 125 -15.87 -1.87 -9.92
N SER A 126 -14.72 -1.36 -10.37
CA SER A 126 -14.48 0.08 -10.55
C SER A 126 -15.21 0.70 -11.75
N SER A 127 -15.72 -0.14 -12.65
CA SER A 127 -16.39 0.28 -13.89
C SER A 127 -17.91 0.23 -13.83
N TRP A 128 -18.48 -0.38 -12.79
CA TRP A 128 -19.93 -0.56 -12.66
C TRP A 128 -20.55 0.58 -11.87
N ASP A 129 -21.70 1.06 -12.34
CA ASP A 129 -22.55 1.94 -11.55
C ASP A 129 -23.35 1.16 -10.50
N LYS A 130 -24.07 1.89 -9.62
CA LYS A 130 -24.77 1.30 -8.48
C LYS A 130 -25.89 0.34 -8.87
N GLU A 131 -26.52 0.54 -10.03
CA GLU A 131 -27.60 -0.34 -10.50
C GLU A 131 -27.03 -1.60 -11.13
N GLU A 132 -26.01 -1.47 -11.98
CA GLU A 132 -25.31 -2.60 -12.59
C GLU A 132 -24.63 -3.50 -11.55
N LEU A 133 -24.06 -2.92 -10.49
CA LEU A 133 -23.39 -3.67 -9.43
C LEU A 133 -24.32 -4.67 -8.73
N ASN A 134 -25.56 -4.26 -8.44
CA ASN A 134 -26.53 -5.12 -7.77
C ASN A 134 -26.90 -6.33 -8.61
N ASP A 135 -27.12 -6.12 -9.91
CA ASP A 135 -27.46 -7.19 -10.86
C ASP A 135 -26.29 -8.17 -11.04
N LYS A 136 -25.05 -7.67 -11.10
CA LYS A 136 -23.85 -8.53 -11.18
C LYS A 136 -23.64 -9.34 -9.92
N LEU A 137 -23.85 -8.74 -8.74
CA LEU A 137 -23.78 -9.46 -7.46
C LEU A 137 -24.87 -10.53 -7.36
N ALA A 138 -26.11 -10.19 -7.74
CA ALA A 138 -27.22 -11.14 -7.75
C ALA A 138 -26.95 -12.35 -8.66
N ASN A 139 -26.42 -12.11 -9.86
CA ASN A 139 -26.02 -13.18 -10.78
C ASN A 139 -24.96 -14.10 -10.17
N ARG A 140 -23.92 -13.53 -9.54
CA ARG A 140 -22.86 -14.32 -8.89
C ARG A 140 -23.41 -15.18 -7.74
N VAL A 141 -24.31 -14.63 -6.92
CA VAL A 141 -25.02 -15.37 -5.87
C VAL A 141 -25.86 -16.52 -6.44
N GLN A 142 -26.54 -16.27 -7.57
CA GLN A 142 -27.38 -17.26 -8.22
C GLN A 142 -26.57 -18.45 -8.77
N VAL A 143 -25.37 -18.21 -9.32
CA VAL A 143 -24.46 -19.28 -9.76
C VAL A 143 -24.07 -20.18 -8.59
N SER A 144 -23.57 -19.61 -7.49
CA SER A 144 -23.20 -20.38 -6.31
C SER A 144 -24.40 -21.15 -5.73
N LYS A 145 -25.59 -20.53 -5.69
CA LYS A 145 -26.82 -21.19 -5.22
C LYS A 145 -27.22 -22.39 -6.09
N ARG A 146 -27.06 -22.30 -7.41
CA ARG A 146 -27.30 -23.42 -8.33
C ARG A 146 -26.30 -24.54 -8.09
N ALA A 147 -25.03 -24.22 -7.94
CA ALA A 147 -23.98 -25.19 -7.67
C ALA A 147 -24.22 -25.95 -6.34
N VAL A 148 -24.60 -25.25 -5.27
CA VAL A 148 -25.00 -25.88 -4.00
C VAL A 148 -26.20 -26.81 -4.18
N SER A 149 -27.20 -26.41 -4.97
CA SER A 149 -28.37 -27.26 -5.24
C SER A 149 -27.98 -28.56 -5.93
N LYS A 150 -26.99 -28.52 -6.85
CA LYS A 150 -26.44 -29.73 -7.48
C LYS A 150 -25.72 -30.62 -6.46
N VAL A 151 -24.96 -30.04 -5.52
CA VAL A 151 -24.26 -30.81 -4.46
C VAL A 151 -25.27 -31.58 -3.61
N VAL A 152 -26.37 -30.94 -3.22
CA VAL A 152 -27.44 -31.60 -2.44
C VAL A 152 -28.02 -32.77 -3.22
N GLN A 153 -28.30 -32.61 -4.52
CA GLN A 153 -28.81 -33.70 -5.36
C GLN A 153 -27.81 -34.86 -5.49
N ALA A 154 -26.52 -34.58 -5.65
CA ALA A 154 -25.48 -35.60 -5.70
C ALA A 154 -25.42 -36.38 -4.37
N PHE A 155 -25.53 -35.68 -3.24
CA PHE A 155 -25.56 -36.29 -1.91
C PHE A 155 -26.78 -37.20 -1.72
N ASP A 156 -27.98 -36.77 -2.13
CA ASP A 156 -29.20 -37.59 -2.05
C ASP A 156 -29.07 -38.89 -2.85
N ARG A 157 -28.53 -38.82 -4.08
CA ARG A 157 -28.26 -40.00 -4.92
C ARG A 157 -27.26 -40.95 -4.28
N LEU A 158 -26.16 -40.41 -3.74
CA LEU A 158 -25.13 -41.19 -3.05
C LEU A 158 -25.71 -41.90 -1.83
N SER A 159 -26.53 -41.20 -1.05
CA SER A 159 -27.21 -41.75 0.12
C SER A 159 -28.12 -42.93 -0.26
N GLN A 160 -28.94 -42.78 -1.30
CA GLN A 160 -29.80 -43.85 -1.81
C GLN A 160 -29.00 -45.06 -2.31
N ARG A 161 -27.86 -44.84 -2.99
CA ARG A 161 -26.98 -45.93 -3.43
C ARG A 161 -26.39 -46.67 -2.24
N ASN A 162 -25.90 -45.95 -1.24
CA ASN A 162 -25.32 -46.54 -0.02
C ASN A 162 -26.37 -47.34 0.75
N GLU A 163 -27.62 -46.87 0.80
CA GLU A 163 -28.74 -47.61 1.41
C GLU A 163 -29.00 -48.93 0.67
N LYS A 164 -29.04 -48.92 -0.67
CA LYS A 164 -29.18 -50.15 -1.48
C LYS A 164 -28.05 -51.14 -1.26
N ILE A 165 -26.79 -50.67 -1.25
CA ILE A 165 -25.63 -51.53 -0.97
C ILE A 165 -25.71 -52.11 0.45
N THR A 166 -26.14 -51.29 1.43
CA THR A 166 -26.31 -51.73 2.81
C THR A 166 -27.36 -52.85 2.91
N LEU A 167 -28.47 -52.73 2.20
CA LEU A 167 -29.50 -53.79 2.11
C LEU A 167 -28.94 -55.06 1.45
N ALA A 168 -28.15 -54.91 0.39
CA ALA A 168 -27.48 -56.03 -0.29
C ALA A 168 -26.50 -56.78 0.62
N LEU A 169 -25.69 -56.05 1.39
CA LEU A 169 -24.75 -56.65 2.34
C LEU A 169 -25.44 -57.33 3.52
N LYS A 170 -26.65 -56.90 3.89
CA LYS A 170 -27.48 -57.55 4.92
C LYS A 170 -28.21 -58.80 4.42
N GLY A 171 -28.14 -59.11 3.13
CA GLY A 171 -28.89 -60.20 2.52
C GLY A 171 -30.39 -59.93 2.39
N GLU A 172 -30.79 -58.67 2.54
CA GLU A 172 -32.17 -58.18 2.42
C GLU A 172 -32.48 -57.66 1.00
N PHE A 173 -31.63 -58.01 0.02
CA PHE A 173 -31.71 -57.54 -1.35
C PHE A 173 -32.18 -58.65 -2.29
N ASP A 174 -33.34 -58.43 -2.90
CA ASP A 174 -34.13 -59.41 -3.67
C ASP A 174 -33.60 -59.65 -5.11
N GLY A 175 -32.29 -59.44 -5.34
CA GLY A 175 -31.67 -59.53 -6.67
C GLY A 175 -31.02 -60.89 -6.95
N GLU A 176 -31.28 -61.45 -8.14
CA GLU A 176 -30.71 -62.72 -8.60
C GLU A 176 -29.19 -62.59 -8.88
N GLU A 177 -28.42 -63.56 -8.41
CA GLU A 177 -26.96 -63.74 -8.54
C GLU A 177 -26.05 -62.80 -7.73
N ALA A 178 -25.58 -63.31 -6.60
CA ALA A 178 -24.48 -62.72 -5.84
C ALA A 178 -23.18 -62.73 -6.68
N PRO A 179 -22.51 -61.57 -6.88
CA PRO A 179 -21.28 -61.49 -7.66
C PRO A 179 -20.15 -62.36 -7.10
N ASN A 180 -19.33 -62.96 -7.98
CA ASN A 180 -18.13 -63.70 -7.58
C ASN A 180 -17.10 -62.74 -6.95
N ILE A 181 -17.06 -62.75 -5.62
CA ILE A 181 -16.26 -61.84 -4.78
C ILE A 181 -14.77 -61.84 -5.14
N ASP A 182 -14.18 -62.99 -5.48
CA ASP A 182 -12.74 -63.05 -5.80
C ASP A 182 -12.39 -62.28 -7.08
N GLU A 183 -13.26 -62.37 -8.10
CA GLU A 183 -13.07 -61.64 -9.35
C GLU A 183 -13.33 -60.14 -9.18
N VAL A 184 -14.32 -59.77 -8.37
CA VAL A 184 -14.60 -58.37 -8.01
C VAL A 184 -13.42 -57.76 -7.25
N VAL A 185 -12.86 -58.47 -6.28
CA VAL A 185 -11.69 -58.01 -5.50
C VAL A 185 -10.45 -57.89 -6.38
N ARG A 186 -10.22 -58.84 -7.29
CA ARG A 186 -9.07 -58.78 -8.22
C ARG A 186 -9.17 -57.60 -9.18
N ARG A 187 -10.37 -57.33 -9.71
CA ARG A 187 -10.64 -56.18 -10.58
C ARG A 187 -10.44 -54.86 -9.82
N ALA A 188 -11.02 -54.74 -8.63
CA ALA A 188 -10.86 -53.56 -7.77
C ALA A 188 -9.38 -53.30 -7.43
N ASN A 189 -8.59 -54.34 -7.13
CA ASN A 189 -7.16 -54.20 -6.88
C ASN A 189 -6.39 -53.69 -8.11
N ALA A 190 -6.74 -54.15 -9.32
CA ALA A 190 -6.11 -53.67 -10.54
C ALA A 190 -6.45 -52.19 -10.82
N GLU A 191 -7.70 -51.79 -10.59
CA GLU A 191 -8.16 -50.40 -10.70
C GLU A 191 -7.45 -49.50 -9.67
N ILE A 192 -7.35 -49.92 -8.41
CA ILE A 192 -6.64 -49.19 -7.35
C ILE A 192 -5.16 -49.03 -7.70
N GLN A 193 -4.51 -50.07 -8.24
CA GLN A 193 -3.11 -49.96 -8.66
C GLN A 193 -2.90 -49.00 -9.83
N MET A 194 -3.82 -49.01 -10.80
CA MET A 194 -3.79 -48.07 -11.93
C MET A 194 -3.98 -46.63 -11.43
N GLU A 195 -4.96 -46.41 -10.55
CA GLU A 195 -5.21 -45.10 -9.98
C GLU A 195 -4.03 -44.61 -9.12
N ASN A 196 -3.38 -45.50 -8.37
CA ASN A 196 -2.19 -45.15 -7.60
C ASN A 196 -1.04 -44.67 -8.52
N ARG A 197 -0.84 -45.32 -9.67
CA ARG A 197 0.14 -44.86 -10.68
C ARG A 197 -0.26 -43.51 -11.29
N ASN A 198 -1.54 -43.31 -11.59
CA ASN A 198 -2.04 -42.02 -12.10
C ASN A 198 -1.84 -40.90 -11.08
N LEU A 199 -2.17 -41.14 -9.81
CA LEU A 199 -1.97 -40.19 -8.72
C LEU A 199 -0.50 -39.85 -8.52
N GLN A 200 0.40 -40.84 -8.60
CA GLN A 200 1.85 -40.60 -8.55
C GLN A 200 2.31 -39.70 -9.71
N ALA A 201 1.85 -39.96 -10.94
CA ALA A 201 2.20 -39.15 -12.10
C ALA A 201 1.68 -37.70 -11.97
N ILE A 202 0.43 -37.52 -11.53
CA ILE A 202 -0.15 -36.18 -11.28
C ILE A 202 0.60 -35.47 -10.15
N ASN A 203 0.98 -36.18 -9.09
CA ASN A 203 1.72 -35.61 -7.96
C ASN A 203 3.09 -35.09 -8.41
N ILE A 204 3.83 -35.85 -9.23
CA ILE A 204 5.10 -35.40 -9.82
C ILE A 204 4.89 -34.15 -10.67
N GLN A 205 3.89 -34.14 -11.56
CA GLN A 205 3.59 -32.98 -12.40
C GLN A 205 3.20 -31.74 -11.57
N LEU A 206 2.46 -31.93 -10.47
CA LEU A 206 2.10 -30.85 -9.56
C LEU A 206 3.33 -30.29 -8.85
N HIS A 207 4.28 -31.14 -8.43
CA HIS A 207 5.54 -30.68 -7.83
C HIS A 207 6.39 -29.88 -8.82
N GLU A 208 6.49 -30.32 -10.08
CA GLU A 208 7.19 -29.55 -11.14
C GLU A 208 6.53 -28.18 -11.38
N LYS A 209 5.19 -28.15 -11.48
CA LYS A 209 4.44 -26.89 -11.63
C LYS A 209 4.61 -25.98 -10.42
N TYR A 210 4.54 -26.52 -9.20
CA TYR A 210 4.74 -25.76 -7.98
C TYR A 210 6.14 -25.14 -7.94
N HIS A 211 7.17 -25.92 -8.26
CA HIS A 211 8.54 -25.41 -8.34
C HIS A 211 8.66 -24.27 -9.36
N THR A 212 8.08 -24.44 -10.56
CA THR A 212 8.06 -23.42 -11.61
C THR A 212 7.36 -22.13 -11.16
N ILE A 213 6.21 -22.26 -10.50
CA ILE A 213 5.46 -21.10 -9.98
C ILE A 213 6.25 -20.43 -8.84
N SER A 214 6.89 -21.21 -7.97
CA SER A 214 7.71 -20.69 -6.89
C SER A 214 8.89 -19.87 -7.41
N LEU A 215 9.55 -20.30 -8.49
CA LEU A 215 10.62 -19.53 -9.13
C LEU A 215 10.09 -18.20 -9.69
N LYS A 216 8.98 -18.23 -10.43
CA LYS A 216 8.33 -17.01 -10.95
C LYS A 216 7.90 -16.06 -9.85
N MET A 217 7.41 -16.58 -8.73
CA MET A 217 7.04 -15.77 -7.57
C MET A 217 8.26 -15.05 -7.00
N SER A 218 9.41 -15.73 -6.91
CA SER A 218 10.67 -15.11 -6.49
C SER A 218 11.10 -14.00 -7.44
N GLU A 219 11.05 -14.24 -8.76
CA GLU A 219 11.41 -13.24 -9.77
C GLU A 219 10.52 -11.97 -9.69
N LEU A 220 9.22 -12.16 -9.47
CA LEU A 220 8.30 -11.04 -9.29
C LEU A 220 8.56 -10.30 -7.98
N GLN A 221 8.90 -11.02 -6.90
CA GLN A 221 9.26 -10.42 -5.62
C GLN A 221 10.53 -9.56 -5.73
N ASP A 222 11.54 -10.04 -6.46
CA ASP A 222 12.76 -9.28 -6.74
C ASP A 222 12.44 -8.01 -7.54
N THR A 223 11.54 -8.12 -8.53
CA THR A 223 11.09 -6.98 -9.34
C THR A 223 10.37 -5.94 -8.50
N ILE A 224 9.46 -6.37 -7.60
CA ILE A 224 8.75 -5.47 -6.67
C ILE A 224 9.76 -4.75 -5.77
N THR A 225 10.69 -5.49 -5.17
CA THR A 225 11.72 -4.94 -4.28
C THR A 225 12.60 -3.90 -4.99
N ALA A 226 12.93 -4.14 -6.26
CA ALA A 226 13.67 -3.18 -7.08
C ALA A 226 12.85 -1.90 -7.36
N LYS A 227 11.54 -2.05 -7.63
CA LYS A 227 10.64 -0.89 -7.83
C LYS A 227 10.41 -0.09 -6.56
N ASP A 228 10.27 -0.75 -5.42
CA ASP A 228 10.12 -0.08 -4.11
C ASP A 228 11.38 0.72 -3.75
N THR A 229 12.56 0.14 -3.97
CA THR A 229 13.84 0.85 -3.81
C THR A 229 13.91 2.09 -4.69
N PHE A 230 13.56 1.96 -5.97
CA PHE A 230 13.54 3.09 -6.91
C PHE A 230 12.52 4.17 -6.52
N ALA A 231 11.36 3.77 -5.99
CA ALA A 231 10.36 4.72 -5.50
C ALA A 231 10.88 5.50 -4.29
N LEU A 232 11.57 4.84 -3.35
CA LEU A 232 12.22 5.51 -2.21
C LEU A 232 13.30 6.51 -2.67
N GLU A 233 14.10 6.16 -3.67
CA GLU A 233 15.09 7.08 -4.26
C GLU A 233 14.43 8.32 -4.87
N LEU A 234 13.34 8.16 -5.61
CA LEU A 234 12.58 9.29 -6.16
C LEU A 234 11.95 10.14 -5.05
N CYS A 235 11.41 9.52 -4.00
CA CYS A 235 10.89 10.26 -2.84
C CYS A 235 11.98 11.12 -2.19
N ASN A 236 13.17 10.56 -1.94
CA ASN A 236 14.31 11.31 -1.41
C ASN A 236 14.71 12.47 -2.34
N GLN A 237 14.73 12.25 -3.66
CA GLN A 237 15.03 13.31 -4.62
C GLN A 237 13.98 14.43 -4.61
N VAL A 238 12.70 14.09 -4.46
CA VAL A 238 11.62 15.08 -4.32
C VAL A 238 11.80 15.89 -3.03
N GLU A 239 12.16 15.25 -1.92
CA GLU A 239 12.44 15.94 -0.65
C GLU A 239 13.64 16.90 -0.77
N ASP A 240 14.73 16.49 -1.40
CA ASP A 240 15.91 17.34 -1.64
C ASP A 240 15.56 18.57 -2.49
N LEU A 241 14.81 18.37 -3.58
CA LEU A 241 14.38 19.47 -4.45
C LEU A 241 13.40 20.40 -3.74
N GLN A 242 12.50 19.87 -2.91
CA GLN A 242 11.61 20.67 -2.08
C GLN A 242 12.39 21.53 -1.08
N TYR A 243 13.44 20.97 -0.48
CA TYR A 243 14.32 21.70 0.42
C TYR A 243 15.02 22.87 -0.29
N GLU A 244 15.65 22.63 -1.44
CA GLU A 244 16.32 23.70 -2.22
C GLU A 244 15.32 24.75 -2.72
N LEU A 245 14.13 24.35 -3.14
CA LEU A 245 13.06 25.27 -3.55
C LEU A 245 12.61 26.17 -2.38
N ASN A 246 12.44 25.61 -1.18
CA ASN A 246 12.09 26.39 0.01
C ASN A 246 13.21 27.35 0.42
N LYS A 247 14.47 26.93 0.30
CA LYS A 247 15.64 27.78 0.54
C LYS A 247 15.71 28.97 -0.43
N ILE A 248 15.43 28.75 -1.72
CA ILE A 248 15.36 29.84 -2.71
C ILE A 248 14.17 30.76 -2.44
N ARG A 249 13.00 30.22 -2.09
CA ARG A 249 11.83 31.02 -1.69
C ARG A 249 12.13 31.93 -0.51
N ALA A 250 12.73 31.39 0.57
CA ALA A 250 13.11 32.19 1.73
C ALA A 250 14.12 33.31 1.39
N ARG A 251 15.00 33.08 0.41
CA ARG A 251 15.90 34.13 -0.10
C ARG A 251 15.13 35.19 -0.88
N ASN A 252 14.19 34.80 -1.74
CA ASN A 252 13.35 35.74 -2.48
C ASN A 252 12.49 36.58 -1.53
N ASP A 253 11.89 35.99 -0.50
CA ASP A 253 11.10 36.71 0.50
C ASP A 253 11.93 37.82 1.19
N LYS A 254 13.20 37.53 1.51
CA LYS A 254 14.14 38.53 2.05
C LYS A 254 14.42 39.66 1.06
N LEU A 255 14.62 39.33 -0.22
CA LEU A 255 14.86 40.33 -1.27
C LEU A 255 13.62 41.19 -1.53
N GLU A 256 12.43 40.59 -1.53
CA GLU A 256 11.16 41.32 -1.64
C GLU A 256 10.95 42.26 -0.45
N HIS A 257 11.28 41.82 0.76
CA HIS A 257 11.24 42.67 1.95
C HIS A 257 12.17 43.88 1.80
N HIS A 258 13.43 43.67 1.44
CA HIS A 258 14.39 44.76 1.21
C HIS A 258 13.96 45.70 0.08
N LEU A 259 13.36 45.18 -0.98
CA LEU A 259 12.81 46.01 -2.06
C LEU A 259 11.65 46.87 -1.54
N GLY A 260 10.76 46.30 -0.71
CA GLY A 260 9.71 47.03 -0.03
C GLY A 260 10.25 48.18 0.83
N GLU A 261 11.24 47.91 1.67
CA GLU A 261 11.91 48.93 2.49
C GLU A 261 12.55 50.04 1.64
N ALA A 262 13.19 49.69 0.53
CA ALA A 262 13.79 50.65 -0.39
C ALA A 262 12.74 51.54 -1.04
N ILE A 263 11.59 50.97 -1.45
CA ILE A 263 10.47 51.72 -2.00
C ILE A 263 9.89 52.68 -0.95
N GLU A 264 9.72 52.26 0.29
CA GLU A 264 9.23 53.12 1.38
C GLU A 264 10.19 54.28 1.67
N LYS A 265 11.50 54.02 1.73
CA LYS A 265 12.53 55.07 1.88
C LYS A 265 12.49 56.07 0.72
N LEU A 266 12.29 55.58 -0.51
CA LEU A 266 12.22 56.44 -1.70
C LEU A 266 10.96 57.31 -1.68
N LYS A 267 9.81 56.75 -1.28
CA LYS A 267 8.58 57.54 -1.04
C LYS A 267 8.79 58.59 0.04
N ALA A 268 9.44 58.25 1.15
CA ALA A 268 9.75 59.21 2.21
C ALA A 268 10.67 60.35 1.70
N PHE A 269 11.71 60.02 0.92
CA PHE A 269 12.58 61.04 0.30
C PHE A 269 11.82 61.94 -0.67
N GLN A 270 10.96 61.38 -1.52
CA GLN A 270 10.11 62.16 -2.43
C GLN A 270 9.11 63.05 -1.68
N GLN A 271 8.62 62.61 -0.52
CA GLN A 271 7.74 63.40 0.33
C GLN A 271 8.48 64.55 1.03
N ILE A 272 9.78 64.37 1.33
CA ILE A 272 10.64 65.39 1.94
C ILE A 272 11.21 66.38 0.91
N HIS A 273 11.49 65.94 -0.33
CA HIS A 273 12.06 66.78 -1.41
C HIS A 273 11.04 67.23 -2.47
N GLY A 274 9.81 66.72 -2.45
CA GLY A 274 8.74 67.07 -3.38
C GLY A 274 8.10 68.45 -3.16
N THR A 275 8.63 69.25 -2.23
CA THR A 275 8.16 70.62 -1.96
C THR A 275 9.10 71.73 -2.43
N ASP A 276 10.28 71.43 -2.98
CA ASP A 276 11.23 72.47 -3.39
C ASP A 276 11.38 72.60 -4.91
N GLU A 277 10.39 73.25 -5.54
CA GLU A 277 10.72 74.14 -6.66
C GLU A 277 11.43 75.39 -6.11
N LYS A 278 12.77 75.33 -6.06
CA LYS A 278 13.72 76.40 -6.43
C LYS A 278 15.07 76.26 -5.72
N GLY A 279 16.15 76.21 -6.52
CA GLY A 279 17.38 76.94 -6.20
C GLY A 279 18.61 76.14 -5.78
N SER A 280 19.48 75.87 -6.76
CA SER A 280 20.94 76.07 -6.76
C SER A 280 21.75 75.84 -5.46
N ASN A 281 22.58 74.79 -5.43
CA ASN A 281 24.05 74.87 -5.43
C ASN A 281 24.70 73.54 -4.97
N LYS A 282 25.77 73.16 -5.67
CA LYS A 282 26.86 72.28 -5.20
C LYS A 282 28.12 73.16 -5.03
N PRO A 283 29.26 72.68 -4.48
CA PRO A 283 29.52 71.53 -3.59
C PRO A 283 30.40 71.94 -2.36
N ASN A 284 30.59 71.06 -1.36
CA ASN A 284 31.90 71.02 -0.68
C ASN A 284 32.18 69.70 0.06
N THR A 285 33.41 69.25 -0.16
CA THR A 285 34.11 68.08 0.38
C THR A 285 34.50 68.28 1.84
N LEU A 286 34.28 67.28 2.71
CA LEU A 286 35.17 66.96 3.83
C LEU A 286 35.08 65.45 4.15
N VAL A 287 36.14 64.73 3.77
CA VAL A 287 36.41 63.36 4.23
C VAL A 287 37.00 63.48 5.63
N ALA A 288 36.19 63.17 6.66
CA ALA A 288 36.67 62.97 8.02
C ALA A 288 36.67 61.47 8.32
N SER A 289 37.87 60.90 8.37
CA SER A 289 38.17 59.57 8.87
C SER A 289 37.95 59.55 10.39
N SER A 290 36.72 59.29 10.81
CA SER A 290 36.43 58.79 12.14
C SER A 290 35.32 57.76 12.00
N VAL A 291 35.64 56.49 12.20
CA VAL A 291 34.64 55.42 12.26
C VAL A 291 33.61 55.83 13.31
N SER A 292 32.37 56.07 12.90
CA SER A 292 31.28 56.39 13.82
C SER A 292 31.12 55.24 14.79
N GLN A 293 30.86 55.53 16.06
CA GLN A 293 30.72 54.52 17.12
C GLN A 293 29.75 53.39 16.73
N THR A 294 28.70 53.73 15.99
CA THR A 294 27.73 52.80 15.38
C THR A 294 28.35 51.83 14.36
N LYS A 295 29.27 52.28 13.51
CA LYS A 295 29.97 51.39 12.56
C LYS A 295 30.93 50.44 13.28
N LEU A 296 31.47 50.85 14.41
CA LEU A 296 32.35 50.02 15.23
C LEU A 296 31.55 48.92 15.95
N GLU A 297 30.34 49.26 16.42
CA GLU A 297 29.36 48.31 16.97
C GLU A 297 28.85 47.32 15.89
N ASP A 298 28.53 47.81 14.68
CA ASP A 298 28.14 46.94 13.55
C ASP A 298 29.27 45.97 13.15
N LEU A 299 30.51 46.46 13.08
CA LEU A 299 31.68 45.61 12.81
C LEU A 299 31.94 44.58 13.92
N GLN A 300 31.67 44.93 15.18
CA GLN A 300 31.75 43.98 16.30
C GLN A 300 30.65 42.92 16.22
N ARG A 301 29.43 43.28 15.80
CA ARG A 301 28.33 42.32 15.59
C ARG A 301 28.65 41.35 14.46
N GLU A 302 29.12 41.85 13.30
CA GLU A 302 29.53 40.99 12.17
C GLU A 302 30.69 40.06 12.54
N LEU A 303 31.62 40.54 13.39
CA LEU A 303 32.72 39.72 13.89
C LEU A 303 32.23 38.60 14.82
N GLU A 304 31.22 38.86 15.65
CA GLU A 304 30.63 37.84 16.52
C GLU A 304 29.80 36.82 15.71
N GLU A 305 29.01 37.27 14.73
CA GLU A 305 28.25 36.39 13.83
C GLU A 305 29.16 35.45 13.02
N THR A 306 30.27 35.99 12.49
CA THR A 306 31.25 35.16 11.76
C THR A 306 31.97 34.17 12.67
N ARG A 307 32.23 34.56 13.93
CA ARG A 307 32.81 33.68 14.94
C ARG A 307 31.85 32.55 15.32
N GLU A 308 30.57 32.85 15.52
CA GLU A 308 29.54 31.86 15.83
C GLU A 308 29.34 30.88 14.67
N LEU A 309 29.29 31.38 13.42
CA LEU A 309 29.18 30.54 12.22
C LEU A 309 30.39 29.61 12.06
N ALA A 310 31.61 30.09 12.33
CA ALA A 310 32.81 29.26 12.29
C ALA A 310 32.77 28.15 13.35
N ASN A 311 32.23 28.45 14.54
CA ASN A 311 32.09 27.47 15.63
C ASN A 311 31.03 26.41 15.30
N ASN A 312 29.91 26.81 14.71
CA ASN A 312 28.87 25.89 14.24
C ASN A 312 29.39 24.94 13.14
N ARG A 313 30.14 25.46 12.16
CA ARG A 313 30.79 24.63 11.13
C ARG A 313 31.79 23.65 11.73
N LEU A 314 32.53 24.06 12.76
CA LEU A 314 33.47 23.16 13.44
C LEU A 314 32.74 22.01 14.14
N GLN A 315 31.64 22.30 14.84
CA GLN A 315 30.81 21.27 15.49
C GLN A 315 30.18 20.31 14.47
N GLU A 316 29.74 20.82 13.31
CA GLU A 316 29.21 20.00 12.22
C GLU A 316 30.28 19.07 11.66
N LEU A 317 31.51 19.57 11.46
CA LEU A 317 32.65 18.76 11.03
C LEU A 317 33.02 17.67 12.05
N ASP A 318 33.01 17.99 13.35
CA ASP A 318 33.26 17.00 14.40
C ASP A 318 32.19 15.90 14.43
N LYS A 319 30.92 16.28 14.24
CA LYS A 319 29.80 15.33 14.13
C LYS A 319 29.94 14.44 12.91
N LEU A 320 30.30 15.01 11.76
CA LEU A 320 30.48 14.25 10.52
C LEU A 320 31.68 13.30 10.62
N HIS A 321 32.77 13.74 11.26
CA HIS A 321 33.91 12.89 11.59
C HIS A 321 33.53 11.74 12.54
N GLN A 322 32.67 11.99 13.52
CA GLN A 322 32.18 10.93 14.41
C GLN A 322 31.33 9.91 13.64
N GLN A 323 30.40 10.37 12.80
CA GLN A 323 29.58 9.50 11.95
C GLN A 323 30.44 8.63 11.01
N HIS A 324 31.46 9.22 10.39
CA HIS A 324 32.39 8.47 9.55
C HIS A 324 33.17 7.40 10.33
N ARG A 325 33.60 7.70 11.57
CA ARG A 325 34.26 6.71 12.44
C ARG A 325 33.34 5.55 12.80
N ASP A 326 32.07 5.84 13.07
CA ASP A 326 31.12 4.79 13.45
C ASP A 326 30.71 3.93 12.24
N ALA A 327 30.52 4.53 11.06
CA ALA A 327 30.33 3.78 9.82
C ALA A 327 31.53 2.87 9.49
N LEU A 328 32.76 3.32 9.72
CA LEU A 328 33.95 2.47 9.54
C LEU A 328 33.98 1.27 10.50
N LYS A 329 33.48 1.42 11.73
CA LYS A 329 33.36 0.28 12.66
C LYS A 329 32.33 -0.72 12.17
N GLU A 330 31.17 -0.25 11.73
CA GLU A 330 30.10 -1.11 11.20
C GLU A 330 30.56 -1.89 9.96
N VAL A 331 31.34 -1.25 9.08
CA VAL A 331 31.95 -1.93 7.92
C VAL A 331 32.90 -3.05 8.36
N GLU A 332 33.72 -2.84 9.39
CA GLU A 332 34.63 -3.89 9.87
C GLU A 332 33.86 -5.02 10.57
N GLU A 333 32.79 -4.72 11.32
CA GLU A 333 31.89 -5.72 11.90
C GLU A 333 31.23 -6.58 10.81
N LEU A 334 30.61 -5.95 9.81
CA LEU A 334 29.98 -6.66 8.69
C LEU A 334 30.98 -7.53 7.91
N LYS A 335 32.22 -7.06 7.76
CA LYS A 335 33.29 -7.83 7.12
C LYS A 335 33.71 -9.06 7.95
N MET A 336 33.73 -8.96 9.28
CA MET A 336 33.94 -10.12 10.16
C MET A 336 32.78 -11.11 10.04
N ASP A 337 31.54 -10.64 10.00
CA ASP A 337 30.34 -11.47 9.84
C ASP A 337 30.34 -12.20 8.50
N VAL A 338 30.61 -11.51 7.39
CA VAL A 338 30.73 -12.13 6.07
C VAL A 338 31.84 -13.18 6.05
N SER A 339 32.99 -12.89 6.66
CA SER A 339 34.09 -13.86 6.74
C SER A 339 33.70 -15.11 7.54
N SER A 340 32.94 -14.94 8.62
CA SER A 340 32.42 -16.06 9.42
C SER A 340 31.39 -16.90 8.65
N LEU A 341 30.55 -16.26 7.85
CA LEU A 341 29.51 -16.91 7.06
C LEU A 341 30.13 -17.70 5.89
N VAL A 342 31.15 -17.14 5.23
CA VAL A 342 31.96 -17.84 4.22
C VAL A 342 32.66 -19.05 4.84
N PHE A 343 33.17 -18.94 6.07
CA PHE A 343 33.77 -20.07 6.78
C PHE A 343 32.76 -21.19 7.06
N VAL A 344 31.56 -20.85 7.55
CA VAL A 344 30.49 -21.83 7.80
C VAL A 344 30.06 -22.51 6.50
N TYR A 345 29.83 -21.74 5.44
CA TYR A 345 29.36 -22.28 4.17
C TYR A 345 30.42 -23.17 3.48
N THR A 346 31.68 -22.78 3.55
CA THR A 346 32.76 -23.50 2.85
C THR A 346 33.25 -24.72 3.62
N PHE A 347 33.32 -24.64 4.96
CA PHE A 347 33.96 -25.69 5.77
C PHE A 347 32.99 -26.50 6.62
N MET A 348 31.94 -25.89 7.18
CA MET A 348 31.00 -26.62 8.06
C MET A 348 29.94 -27.37 7.26
N ILE A 349 29.29 -26.73 6.28
CA ILE A 349 28.17 -27.34 5.53
C ILE A 349 28.61 -28.62 4.78
N PRO A 350 29.71 -28.64 4.00
CA PRO A 350 30.13 -29.86 3.32
C PRO A 350 30.56 -30.96 4.30
N SER A 351 31.09 -30.60 5.48
CA SER A 351 31.46 -31.56 6.52
C SER A 351 30.21 -32.21 7.16
N ILE A 352 29.14 -31.43 7.35
CA ILE A 352 27.86 -31.92 7.87
C ILE A 352 27.17 -32.81 6.84
N GLU A 353 27.16 -32.41 5.56
CA GLU A 353 26.60 -33.22 4.47
C GLU A 353 27.33 -34.57 4.31
N CYS A 354 28.66 -34.57 4.36
CA CYS A 354 29.47 -35.80 4.34
C CYS A 354 29.14 -36.73 5.53
N LYS A 355 28.96 -36.19 6.74
CA LYS A 355 28.58 -36.99 7.92
C LYS A 355 27.17 -37.58 7.79
N LEU A 356 26.20 -36.80 7.31
CA LEU A 356 24.84 -37.25 7.07
C LEU A 356 24.78 -38.35 6.01
N MET A 357 25.51 -38.18 4.91
CA MET A 357 25.58 -39.17 3.82
C MET A 357 26.23 -40.47 4.31
N SER A 358 27.30 -40.39 5.10
CA SER A 358 27.94 -41.56 5.71
C SER A 358 27.02 -42.29 6.71
N CYS A 359 26.18 -41.56 7.44
CA CYS A 359 25.18 -42.14 8.35
C CYS A 359 24.04 -42.84 7.58
N ALA A 360 23.56 -42.23 6.48
CA ALA A 360 22.56 -42.83 5.61
C ALA A 360 23.05 -44.11 4.94
N ILE A 361 24.30 -44.11 4.42
CA ILE A 361 24.92 -45.29 3.83
C ILE A 361 25.06 -46.42 4.85
N ASN A 362 25.55 -46.14 6.06
CA ASN A 362 25.64 -47.15 7.12
C ASN A 362 24.27 -47.74 7.48
N THR A 363 23.23 -46.91 7.55
CA THR A 363 21.87 -47.36 7.84
C THR A 363 21.37 -48.27 6.73
N TYR A 364 21.57 -47.89 5.47
CA TYR A 364 21.15 -48.69 4.32
C TYR A 364 21.88 -50.04 4.24
N VAL A 365 23.18 -50.06 4.53
CA VAL A 365 23.98 -51.30 4.61
C VAL A 365 23.47 -52.22 5.73
N ILE A 366 23.13 -51.66 6.89
CA ILE A 366 22.56 -52.43 8.00
C ILE A 366 21.21 -53.05 7.62
N PHE A 367 20.31 -52.29 6.97
CA PHE A 367 19.02 -52.80 6.51
C PHE A 367 19.19 -53.88 5.43
N ALA A 368 20.06 -53.66 4.44
CA ALA A 368 20.34 -54.64 3.40
C ALA A 368 20.95 -55.94 3.97
N PHE A 369 21.80 -55.84 5.01
CA PHE A 369 22.36 -57.01 5.67
C PHE A 369 21.32 -57.76 6.52
N ALA A 370 20.38 -57.03 7.15
CA ALA A 370 19.25 -57.63 7.87
C ALA A 370 18.28 -58.35 6.93
N ASP A 371 17.98 -57.76 5.76
CA ASP A 371 17.15 -58.38 4.73
C ASP A 371 17.82 -59.63 4.15
N PHE A 372 19.13 -59.59 3.90
CA PHE A 372 19.90 -60.75 3.45
C PHE A 372 19.88 -61.88 4.49
N LEU A 373 20.09 -61.58 5.77
CA LEU A 373 20.01 -62.57 6.85
C LEU A 373 18.60 -63.16 6.99
N CYS A 374 17.54 -62.36 6.87
CA CYS A 374 16.16 -62.87 6.86
C CYS A 374 15.92 -63.82 5.69
N PHE A 375 16.40 -63.47 4.49
CA PHE A 375 16.20 -64.30 3.31
C PHE A 375 16.97 -65.63 3.37
N THR A 376 18.12 -65.66 4.04
CA THR A 376 18.98 -66.85 4.15
C THR A 376 18.56 -67.81 5.26
N PHE A 377 17.73 -67.38 6.22
CA PHE A 377 17.22 -68.23 7.31
C PHE A 377 15.77 -68.70 7.10
N LEU A 378 15.05 -68.18 6.10
CA LEU A 378 13.66 -68.55 5.77
C LEU A 378 13.54 -69.51 4.57
N TYR A 379 14.67 -69.94 4.00
CA TYR A 379 14.81 -71.00 3.00
C TYR A 379 15.96 -71.92 3.41
#